data_AF-A0A3M3RG55-F1
#
_entry.id   AF-A0A3M3RG55-F1
#
_cell.length_a   1.000
_cell.length_b   1.000
_cell.length_c   1.000
_cell.angle_alpha   90.00
_cell.angle_beta   90.00
_cell.angle_gamma   90.00
#
_symmetry.space_group_name_H-M   'P 1'
#
loop_
_entity.id
_entity.type
_entity.pdbx_description
1 polymer ?
#
loop_
_entity_poly.entity_id
_entity_poly.type
_entity_poly.pdbx_seq_one_letter_code
_entity_poly.pdbx_strand_id
1 'polypeptide(L)'
;AIEAIREALPAFDKQIKGFSLHDAVLTGIETRTSAPLRITRGPTLQSLNTKGLYPAGEGAGYAGGILSAGVDGIRVAEALVRDMLGIEG
;
A
#
# COMPACT_ATOMS: atom_id res chain seq x y z
N ALA A 1 -9.80 -0.74 -18.16
CA ALA A 1 -9.00 0.47 -17.87
C ALA A 1 -9.28 1.59 -18.86
N ILE A 2 -9.10 1.38 -20.17
CA ILE A 2 -9.29 2.43 -21.19
C ILE A 2 -10.69 3.08 -21.14
N GLU A 3 -11.76 2.28 -21.14
CA GLU A 3 -13.14 2.82 -21.09
C GLU A 3 -13.40 3.62 -19.81
N ALA A 4 -12.98 3.09 -18.65
CA ALA A 4 -13.11 3.79 -17.38
C ALA A 4 -12.36 5.13 -17.37
N ILE A 5 -11.17 5.20 -17.99
CA ILE A 5 -10.40 6.44 -18.11
C ILE A 5 -11.10 7.43 -19.06
N ARG A 6 -11.66 6.95 -20.19
CA ARG A 6 -12.42 7.80 -21.14
C ARG A 6 -13.64 8.46 -20.48
N GLU A 7 -14.31 7.75 -19.57
CA GLU A 7 -15.44 8.29 -18.81
C GLU A 7 -15.00 9.22 -17.67
N ALA A 8 -13.91 8.89 -16.97
CA ALA A 8 -13.44 9.65 -15.81
C ALA A 8 -12.89 11.03 -16.19
N LEU A 9 -12.19 11.18 -17.32
CA LEU A 9 -11.57 12.46 -17.69
C LEU A 9 -12.61 13.61 -17.86
N PRO A 10 -13.71 13.45 -18.64
CA PRO A 10 -14.78 14.46 -18.68
C PRO A 10 -15.51 14.66 -17.36
N ALA A 11 -15.62 13.61 -16.52
CA ALA A 11 -16.23 13.72 -15.21
C ALA A 11 -15.40 14.60 -14.26
N PHE A 12 -14.07 14.48 -14.30
CA PHE A 12 -13.16 15.31 -13.53
C PHE A 12 -13.12 16.76 -14.02
N ASP A 13 -13.31 17.04 -15.31
CA ASP A 13 -13.37 18.42 -15.83
C ASP A 13 -14.56 19.22 -15.25
N LYS A 14 -15.66 18.54 -14.91
CA LYS A 14 -16.80 19.14 -14.21
C LYS A 14 -16.48 19.53 -12.76
N GLN A 15 -15.47 18.91 -12.15
CA GLN A 15 -15.03 19.20 -10.78
C GLN A 15 -13.86 20.18 -10.76
N ILE A 16 -12.95 20.06 -11.72
CA ILE A 16 -11.76 20.88 -11.88
C ILE A 16 -11.73 21.35 -13.33
N LYS A 17 -12.10 22.60 -13.56
CA LYS A 17 -12.12 23.18 -14.90
C LYS A 17 -10.73 23.07 -15.56
N GLY A 18 -10.67 22.50 -16.75
CA GLY A 18 -9.43 22.31 -17.49
C GLY A 18 -8.71 21.00 -17.18
N PHE A 19 -9.35 20.05 -16.51
CA PHE A 19 -8.75 18.74 -16.23
C PHE A 19 -8.58 17.88 -17.49
N SER A 20 -9.45 18.06 -18.49
CA SER A 20 -9.42 17.29 -19.75
C SER A 20 -9.16 18.15 -20.99
N LEU A 21 -8.21 19.09 -20.90
CA LEU A 21 -7.82 19.91 -22.05
C LEU A 21 -7.31 19.03 -23.21
N HIS A 22 -7.57 19.47 -24.44
CA HIS A 22 -7.16 18.76 -25.65
C HIS A 22 -5.64 18.57 -25.82
N ASP A 23 -4.85 19.42 -25.18
CA ASP A 23 -3.39 19.44 -25.15
C ASP A 23 -2.80 18.88 -23.85
N ALA A 24 -3.64 18.33 -22.96
CA ALA A 24 -3.16 17.62 -21.77
C ALA A 24 -2.44 16.33 -22.16
N VAL A 25 -1.32 16.04 -21.49
CA VAL A 25 -0.47 14.89 -21.80
C VAL A 25 -0.78 13.71 -20.88
N LEU A 26 -1.04 12.54 -21.46
CA LEU A 26 -1.10 11.26 -20.75
C LEU A 26 0.26 10.55 -20.90
N THR A 27 0.97 10.37 -19.79
CA THR A 27 2.34 9.84 -19.81
C THR A 27 2.39 8.39 -19.34
N GLY A 28 2.85 7.50 -20.23
CA GLY A 28 3.26 6.14 -19.85
C GLY A 28 2.17 5.29 -19.20
N ILE A 29 2.61 4.22 -18.53
CA ILE A 29 1.76 3.31 -17.76
C ILE A 29 2.21 3.29 -16.31
N GLU A 30 1.28 3.51 -15.39
CA GLU A 30 1.52 3.37 -13.95
C GLU A 30 1.08 1.97 -13.51
N THR A 31 2.03 1.07 -13.28
CA THR A 31 1.76 -0.36 -13.01
C THR A 31 2.05 -0.79 -11.58
N ARG A 32 2.66 0.08 -10.76
CA ARG A 32 3.15 -0.26 -9.41
C ARG A 32 2.55 0.66 -8.34
N THR A 33 1.23 0.79 -8.35
CA THR A 33 0.51 1.63 -7.37
C THR A 33 0.48 1.01 -5.97
N SER A 34 0.63 -0.31 -5.87
CA SER A 34 0.71 -1.06 -4.61
C SER A 34 1.35 -2.43 -4.85
N ALA A 35 1.65 -3.16 -3.78
CA ALA A 35 2.18 -4.51 -3.91
C ALA A 35 1.17 -5.45 -4.60
N PRO A 36 1.65 -6.27 -5.57
CA PRO A 36 0.79 -7.21 -6.31
C PRO A 36 0.47 -8.48 -5.51
N LEU A 37 1.00 -8.59 -4.28
CA LEU A 37 0.84 -9.74 -3.40
C LEU A 37 0.74 -9.31 -1.95
N ARG A 38 0.32 -10.24 -1.10
CA ARG A 38 0.33 -10.08 0.34
C ARG A 38 1.04 -11.25 0.99
N ILE A 39 2.10 -10.96 1.75
CA ILE A 39 2.84 -11.96 2.52
C ILE A 39 2.11 -12.12 3.85
N THR A 40 1.33 -13.18 4.00
CA THR A 40 0.39 -13.31 5.12
C THR A 40 1.08 -13.36 6.48
N ARG A 41 0.60 -12.52 7.40
CA ARG A 41 1.02 -12.48 8.80
C ARG A 41 -0.19 -12.51 9.74
N GLY A 42 -0.02 -13.09 10.92
CA GLY A 42 -1.06 -13.24 11.95
C GLY A 42 -1.17 -12.03 12.88
N PRO A 43 -1.97 -12.14 13.97
CA PRO A 43 -2.14 -11.08 14.97
C PRO A 43 -0.83 -10.66 15.67
N THR A 44 0.12 -11.59 15.81
CA THR A 44 1.47 -11.33 16.35
C THR A 44 2.41 -10.64 15.35
N LEU A 45 1.90 -10.28 14.17
CA LEU A 45 2.63 -9.71 13.03
C LEU A 45 3.71 -10.61 12.42
N GLN A 46 3.81 -11.86 12.88
CA GLN A 46 4.68 -12.88 12.29
C GLN A 46 4.01 -13.58 11.10
N SER A 47 4.83 -14.05 10.16
CA SER A 47 4.39 -14.92 9.05
C SER A 47 3.61 -16.12 9.58
N LEU A 48 2.56 -16.51 8.87
CA LEU A 48 1.72 -17.66 9.25
C LEU A 48 2.48 -19.00 9.24
N ASN A 49 3.56 -19.11 8.47
CA ASN A 49 4.29 -20.36 8.26
C ASN A 49 5.78 -20.29 8.59
N THR A 50 6.29 -19.17 9.10
CA THR A 50 7.71 -19.00 9.42
C THR A 50 7.84 -18.10 10.66
N LYS A 51 8.06 -18.72 11.82
CA LYS A 51 8.29 -17.99 13.07
C LYS A 51 9.57 -17.14 12.98
N GLY A 52 9.55 -15.96 13.57
CA GLY A 52 10.62 -14.96 13.52
C GLY A 52 10.65 -14.12 12.24
N LEU A 53 9.83 -14.42 11.23
CA LEU A 53 9.68 -13.57 10.03
C LEU A 53 8.52 -12.60 10.22
N TYR A 54 8.77 -11.30 10.03
CA TYR A 54 7.77 -10.23 10.18
C TYR A 54 7.57 -9.48 8.86
N PRO A 55 6.60 -9.88 8.01
CA PRO A 55 6.27 -9.14 6.80
C PRO A 55 5.76 -7.74 7.16
N ALA A 56 6.30 -6.68 6.55
CA ALA A 56 5.96 -5.29 6.89
C ALA A 56 5.93 -4.36 5.66
N GLY A 57 5.20 -3.26 5.81
CA GLY A 57 5.15 -2.17 4.84
C GLY A 57 4.46 -2.54 3.52
N GLU A 58 4.72 -1.73 2.50
CA GLU A 58 4.07 -1.86 1.19
C GLU A 58 4.49 -3.14 0.49
N GLY A 59 5.78 -3.50 0.52
CA GLY A 59 6.27 -4.72 -0.12
C GLY A 59 5.61 -6.01 0.39
N ALA A 60 5.14 -6.02 1.64
CA ALA A 60 4.38 -7.15 2.21
C ALA A 60 2.86 -7.06 1.98
N GLY A 61 2.36 -5.94 1.46
CA GLY A 61 0.94 -5.68 1.22
C GLY A 61 0.17 -5.15 2.44
N TYR A 62 0.85 -4.49 3.39
CA TYR A 62 0.26 -3.95 4.63
C TYR A 62 0.29 -2.42 4.74
N ALA A 63 0.82 -1.73 3.73
CA ALA A 63 0.85 -0.28 3.61
C ALA A 63 0.70 0.15 2.14
N GLY A 64 0.46 1.44 1.89
CA GLY A 64 0.29 2.01 0.54
C GLY A 64 0.88 3.40 0.38
N GLY A 65 1.87 3.75 1.19
CA GLY A 65 2.52 5.06 1.16
C GLY A 65 3.40 5.29 2.39
N ILE A 66 4.23 6.33 2.33
CA ILE A 66 5.32 6.61 3.30
C ILE A 66 4.83 6.54 4.75
N LEU A 67 3.78 7.31 5.08
CA LEU A 67 3.26 7.38 6.44
C LEU A 67 2.73 6.02 6.91
N SER A 68 1.92 5.35 6.09
CA SER A 68 1.35 4.05 6.45
C SER A 68 2.40 2.96 6.60
N ALA A 69 3.47 2.99 5.79
CA ALA A 69 4.59 2.07 5.90
C ALA A 69 5.40 2.32 7.18
N GLY A 70 5.59 3.59 7.56
CA GLY A 70 6.22 3.96 8.83
C GLY A 70 5.40 3.48 10.04
N VAL A 71 4.09 3.70 10.03
CA VAL A 71 3.18 3.22 11.09
C VAL A 71 3.20 1.69 11.20
N ASP A 72 3.19 0.99 10.06
CA ASP A 72 3.31 -0.47 10.05
C ASP A 72 4.65 -0.95 10.60
N GLY A 73 5.74 -0.26 10.24
CA GLY A 73 7.08 -0.54 10.73
C GLY A 73 7.20 -0.40 12.26
N ILE A 74 6.60 0.66 12.84
CA ILE A 74 6.56 0.84 14.30
C ILE A 74 5.85 -0.34 14.97
N ARG A 75 4.66 -0.72 14.47
CA ARG A 75 3.89 -1.85 15.03
C ARG A 75 4.67 -3.17 14.96
N VAL A 76 5.34 -3.43 13.84
CA VAL A 76 6.16 -4.63 13.65
C VAL A 76 7.38 -4.61 14.59
N ALA A 77 8.04 -3.47 14.75
CA ALA A 77 9.15 -3.33 15.70
C ALA A 77 8.69 -3.57 17.14
N GLU A 78 7.54 -3.03 17.55
CA GLU A 78 6.97 -3.27 18.89
C GLU A 78 6.64 -4.76 19.10
N ALA A 79 6.05 -5.42 18.11
CA ALA A 79 5.75 -6.86 18.19
C ALA A 79 7.01 -7.72 18.24
N LEU A 80 8.04 -7.38 17.47
CA LEU A 80 9.34 -8.04 17.49
C LEU A 80 10.00 -7.93 18.87
N VAL A 81 10.04 -6.71 19.43
CA VAL A 81 10.65 -6.48 20.75
C VAL A 81 9.90 -7.24 21.85
N ARG A 82 8.56 -7.26 21.81
CA ARG A 82 7.75 -8.03 22.77
C ARG A 82 8.04 -9.53 22.70
N ASP A 83 8.10 -10.08 21.48
CA ASP A 83 8.42 -11.50 21.25
C ASP A 83 9.84 -11.85 21.76
N MET A 84 10.84 -11.01 21.45
CA MET A 84 12.22 -11.20 21.92
C MET A 84 12.37 -11.16 23.44
N LEU A 85 11.57 -10.34 24.12
CA LEU A 85 11.60 -10.20 25.57
C LEU A 85 10.69 -11.21 26.28
N GLY A 86 9.93 -12.03 25.56
CA GLY A 86 8.94 -12.96 26.13
C GLY A 86 7.80 -12.24 26.85
N ILE A 87 7.49 -11.00 26.47
CA ILE A 87 6.42 -10.21 27.07
C ILE A 87 5.14 -10.51 26.30
N GLU A 88 4.26 -11.29 26.89
CA GLU A 88 2.91 -11.52 26.36
C GLU A 88 2.09 -10.22 26.35
N GLY A 89 1.28 -10.06 25.32
CA GLY A 89 0.31 -8.97 25.16
C GLY A 89 -1.11 -9.48 25.31
#